data_AF-A0A836S474-F1
#
_entry.id   AF-A0A836S474-F1
#
_cell.length_a   1.000
_cell.length_b   1.000
_cell.length_c   1.000
_cell.angle_alpha   90.00
_cell.angle_beta   90.00
_cell.angle_gamma   90.00
#
_symmetry.space_group_name_H-M   'P 1'
#
loop_
_entity.id
_entity.type
_entity.pdbx_description
1 polymer ?
#
loop_
_entity_poly.entity_id
_entity_poly.type
_entity_poly.pdbx_seq_one_letter_code
_entity_poly.pdbx_strand_id
1 'polypeptide(L)' 'MLLTLDNIKDATVRGEKNCLVGQVVVATVNLVEPENPRELKKRIRRGLKNRTADFKIPHKVIVAEDEQFN' A
#
# COMPACT_ATOMS: atom_id res chain seq x y z
N MET A 1 -9.78 -4.07 -0.07
CA MET A 1 -10.22 -3.36 1.15
C MET A 1 -9.02 -2.68 1.82
N LEU A 2 -8.36 -1.73 1.16
CA LEU A 2 -7.39 -0.83 1.83
C LEU A 2 -8.08 0.41 2.40
N LEU A 3 -9.15 0.88 1.75
CA LEU A 3 -9.98 2.03 2.14
C LEU A 3 -10.70 1.90 3.49
N THR A 4 -10.67 0.71 4.11
CA THR A 4 -11.26 0.49 5.44
C THR A 4 -10.29 0.79 6.58
N LEU A 5 -9.06 1.22 6.28
CA LEU A 5 -8.05 1.57 7.27
C LEU A 5 -8.10 3.08 7.53
N ASP A 6 -8.06 3.48 8.79
CA ASP A 6 -7.99 4.87 9.19
C ASP A 6 -6.79 5.59 8.58
N ASN A 7 -6.94 6.90 8.37
CA ASN A 7 -5.94 7.77 7.75
C ASN A 7 -5.59 7.46 6.28
N ILE A 8 -6.38 6.64 5.58
CA ILE A 8 -6.24 6.42 4.13
C ILE A 8 -7.35 7.17 3.40
N LYS A 9 -6.95 8.21 2.65
CA LYS A 9 -7.85 9.01 1.80
C LYS A 9 -8.21 8.25 0.53
N ASP A 10 -7.22 7.63 -0.10
CA ASP A 10 -7.41 6.81 -1.29
C ASP A 10 -6.33 5.73 -1.38
N ALA A 11 -6.62 4.62 -2.06
CA ALA A 11 -5.67 3.53 -2.24
C ALA A 11 -5.87 2.86 -3.60
N THR A 12 -4.84 2.93 -4.45
CA THR A 12 -4.78 2.23 -5.73
C THR A 12 -3.85 1.02 -5.61
N VAL A 13 -4.28 -0.12 -6.13
CA VAL A 13 -3.46 -1.34 -6.18
C VAL A 13 -3.25 -1.74 -7.63
N ARG A 14 -1.99 -1.97 -8.01
CA ARG A 14 -1.62 -2.42 -9.35
C ARG A 14 -0.62 -3.57 -9.30
N GLY A 15 -0.67 -4.42 -10.32
CA GLY A 15 0.37 -5.41 -10.57
C GLY A 15 1.51 -4.77 -11.34
N GLU A 16 2.72 -4.77 -10.78
CA GLU A 16 3.95 -4.34 -11.46
C GLU A 16 4.75 -5.58 -11.85
N LYS A 17 5.31 -5.60 -13.08
CA LYS A 17 6.18 -6.70 -13.49
C LYS A 17 7.45 -6.68 -12.63
N ASN A 18 7.80 -7.82 -12.06
CA ASN A 18 9.06 -8.01 -11.34
C ASN A 18 9.81 -9.19 -11.96
N CYS A 19 11.05 -8.96 -12.39
CA CYS A 19 11.88 -9.97 -13.05
C CYS A 19 12.14 -11.20 -12.17
N LEU A 20 12.00 -11.10 -10.84
CA LEU A 20 12.25 -12.21 -9.91
C LEU A 20 11.03 -13.12 -9.69
N VAL A 21 9.82 -12.58 -9.68
CA VAL A 21 8.59 -13.30 -9.28
C VAL A 21 7.44 -13.16 -10.30
N GLY A 22 7.73 -12.61 -11.48
CA GLY A 22 6.75 -12.37 -12.55
C GLY A 22 5.93 -11.10 -12.31
N GLN A 23 5.07 -11.10 -11.31
CA GLN A 23 4.22 -9.96 -10.95
C GLN A 23 4.25 -9.70 -9.44
N VAL A 24 4.41 -8.44 -9.05
CA VAL A 24 4.29 -8.00 -7.65
C VAL A 24 3.12 -7.04 -7.48
N VAL A 25 2.46 -7.14 -6.34
CA VAL A 25 1.40 -6.20 -5.95
C VAL A 25 2.04 -4.95 -5.36
N VAL A 26 1.76 -3.81 -6.01
CA VAL A 26 2.17 -2.48 -5.57
C VAL A 26 0.91 -1.71 -5.18
N ALA A 27 0.90 -1.19 -3.95
CA ALA A 27 -0.18 -0.33 -3.47
C ALA A 27 0.33 1.11 -3.35
N THR A 28 -0.33 2.03 -4.05
CA THR A 28 -0.18 3.47 -3.85
C THR A 28 -1.30 3.93 -2.93
N VAL A 29 -0.95 4.63 -1.86
CA VAL A 29 -1.90 5.08 -0.84
C VAL A 29 -1.75 6.59 -0.63
N ASN A 30 -2.87 7.28 -0.69
CA ASN A 30 -2.99 8.69 -0.31
C ASN A 30 -3.44 8.74 1.14
N LEU A 31 -2.69 9.47 1.95
CA LEU A 31 -3.04 9.65 3.36
C LEU A 31 -3.84 10.93 3.55
N VAL A 32 -4.69 10.96 4.58
CA VAL A 32 -5.36 12.20 5.00
C VAL A 32 -4.37 13.08 5.76
N GLU A 33 -3.59 12.47 6.66
CA GLU A 33 -2.51 13.09 7.40
C GLU A 33 -1.18 12.40 7.11
N PRO A 34 -0.06 13.15 6.99
CA PRO A 34 1.25 12.58 6.72
C PRO A 34 1.65 11.59 7.83
N GLU A 35 1.90 10.34 7.42
CA GLU A 35 2.30 9.24 8.30
C GLU A 35 3.58 8.59 7.79
N ASN A 36 4.40 8.06 8.69
CA ASN A 36 5.63 7.39 8.30
C ASN A 36 5.33 6.14 7.44
N PRO A 37 5.92 6.01 6.24
CA PRO A 37 5.67 4.86 5.35
C PRO A 37 5.97 3.49 5.99
N ARG A 38 6.93 3.42 6.92
CA ARG A 38 7.26 2.18 7.64
C ARG A 38 6.15 1.75 8.59
N GLU A 39 5.58 2.70 9.32
CA GLU A 39 4.47 2.45 10.24
C GLU A 39 3.18 2.16 9.50
N LEU A 40 2.92 2.89 8.41
CA LEU A 40 1.81 2.62 7.50
C LEU A 40 1.87 1.20 6.93
N LYS A 41 3.05 0.75 6.46
CA LYS A 41 3.23 -0.61 5.93
C LYS A 41 2.96 -1.67 7.00
N LYS A 42 3.41 -1.46 8.24
CA LYS A 42 3.07 -2.36 9.36
C LYS A 42 1.57 -2.38 9.63
N ARG A 43 0.90 -1.22 9.62
CA ARG A 43 -0.54 -1.12 9.86
C ARG A 43 -1.34 -1.82 8.77
N ILE A 44 -1.03 -1.56 7.51
CA ILE A 44 -1.64 -2.23 6.35
C ILE A 44 -1.45 -3.74 6.46
N ARG A 45 -0.22 -4.20 6.73
CA ARG A 45 0.07 -5.63 6.90
C ARG A 45 -0.73 -6.23 8.05
N ARG A 46 -0.82 -5.56 9.20
CA ARG A 46 -1.61 -6.02 10.36
C ARG A 46 -3.10 -6.09 10.04
N GLY A 47 -3.65 -5.08 9.36
CA GLY A 47 -5.06 -5.05 8.96
C GLY A 47 -5.44 -6.10 7.91
N LEU A 48 -4.51 -6.42 7.01
CA LEU A 48 -4.72 -7.43 5.96
C LEU A 48 -4.40 -8.87 6.40
N LYS A 49 -3.49 -9.06 7.37
CA LYS A 49 -3.04 -10.39 7.82
C LYS A 49 -4.17 -11.32 8.26
N ASN A 50 -5.23 -10.78 8.84
CA ASN A 50 -6.38 -11.58 9.31
C ASN A 50 -7.55 -11.59 8.31
N ARG A 51 -7.47 -10.82 7.22
CA ARG A 51 -8.57 -10.66 6.25
C ARG A 51 -8.25 -11.21 4.87
N THR A 52 -6.98 -11.43 4.55
CA THR A 52 -6.54 -11.80 3.20
C THR A 52 -5.31 -12.70 3.25
N ALA A 53 -5.19 -13.61 2.28
CA ALA A 53 -3.99 -14.42 2.10
C ALA A 53 -2.74 -13.56 1.84
N ASP A 54 -1.60 -13.98 2.38
CA ASP A 54 -0.34 -13.22 2.39
C ASP A 54 0.13 -12.74 1.02
N PHE A 55 -0.17 -13.49 -0.04
CA PHE A 55 0.21 -13.14 -1.41
C PHE A 55 -0.53 -11.90 -1.96
N LYS A 56 -1.67 -11.51 -1.38
CA LYS A 56 -2.40 -10.28 -1.74
C LYS A 56 -1.93 -9.08 -0.93
N ILE A 57 -1.04 -9.27 0.05
CA ILE A 57 -0.46 -8.17 0.80
C ILE A 57 0.55 -7.45 -0.12
N PRO A 58 0.41 -6.13 -0.31
CA PRO A 58 1.32 -5.38 -1.18
C PRO A 58 2.77 -5.53 -0.73
N HIS A 59 3.65 -5.91 -1.66
CA HIS A 59 5.08 -6.00 -1.38
C HIS A 59 5.71 -4.60 -1.28
N LYS A 60 5.23 -3.70 -2.12
CA LYS A 60 5.64 -2.29 -2.19
C LYS A 60 4.43 -1.42 -1.85
N VAL A 61 4.61 -0.51 -0.90
CA VAL A 61 3.62 0.51 -0.52
C VAL A 61 4.26 1.86 -0.81
N ILE A 62 3.62 2.65 -1.67
CA ILE A 62 4.05 4.00 -2.04
C ILE A 62 3.05 4.96 -1.42
N VAL A 63 3.51 5.86 -0.56
CA VAL A 63 2.69 6.99 -0.12
C VAL A 63 2.74 8.01 -1.25
N ALA A 64 1.59 8.33 -1.85
CA ALA A 64 1.57 9.44 -2.79
C ALA A 64 1.56 10.72 -1.97
N GLU A 65 2.71 11.39 -1.98
CA GLU A 65 2.86 12.75 -1.50
C GLU A 65 2.34 13.66 -2.61
N ASP A 66 1.43 14.59 -2.30
CA ASP A 66 0.84 15.56 -3.24
C ASP A 66 1.87 16.58 -3.81
N GLU A 67 3.17 16.27 -3.78
CA GLU A 67 4.22 17.03 -4.43
C GLU A 67 5.06 16.11 -5.33
N GLN A 68 4.45 15.65 -6.41
CA GLN A 68 5.20 15.17 -7.56
C GLN A 68 5.75 16.39 -8.32
N PHE A 69 6.85 17.00 -7.84
CA PHE A 69 7.61 17.93 -8.66
C PHE A 69 8.19 17.18 -9.86
N ASN A 70 7.73 17.52 -11.07
CA ASN A 70 8.49 17.36 -12.30
C ASN A 70 8.20 18.54 -13.23
#